data_AF-K1UFD9-F1
#
_entry.id   AF-K1UFD9-F1
#
_cell.length_a   1.000
_cell.length_b   1.000
_cell.length_c   1.000
_cell.angle_alpha   90.00
_cell.angle_beta   90.00
_cell.angle_gamma   90.00
#
_symmetry.space_group_name_H-M   'P 1'
#
loop_
_entity.id
_entity.type
_entity.pdbx_description
1 polymer ?
#
loop_
_entity_poly.entity_id
_entity_poly.type
_entity_poly.pdbx_seq_one_letter_code
_entity_poly.pdbx_strand_id
1 'polypeptide(L)' 'MEKSLQKLTLTDRRKLEVGGVLEIISYDDENITMYTALGNLRIGGENLEWGTAFSEKRLLLR' A
#
# COMPACT_ATOMS: atom_id res chain seq x y z
N MET A 1 -22.13 9.83 -16.85
CA MET A 1 -20.90 9.12 -17.25
C MET A 1 -20.90 7.79 -16.52
N GLU A 2 -21.08 6.68 -17.22
CA GLU A 2 -20.81 5.36 -16.64
C GLU A 2 -19.33 5.32 -16.24
N LYS A 3 -19.04 5.07 -14.96
CA LYS A 3 -17.67 4.83 -14.51
C LYS A 3 -17.28 3.43 -14.99
N SER A 4 -16.39 3.34 -15.97
CA SER A 4 -15.74 2.08 -16.28
C SER A 4 -14.82 1.68 -15.13
N LEU A 5 -14.84 0.40 -14.77
CA LEU A 5 -13.87 -0.19 -13.85
C LEU A 5 -12.48 -0.05 -14.48
N GLN A 6 -11.67 0.87 -13.97
CA GLN A 6 -10.28 0.99 -14.38
C GLN A 6 -9.44 -0.01 -13.60
N LYS A 7 -8.80 -0.93 -14.33
CA LYS A 7 -7.88 -1.93 -13.77
C LYS A 7 -6.46 -1.57 -14.16
N LEU A 8 -5.60 -1.40 -13.15
CA LEU A 8 -4.15 -1.33 -13.32
C LEU A 8 -3.56 -2.71 -12.99
N THR A 9 -2.94 -3.36 -13.96
CA THR A 9 -2.21 -4.62 -13.76
C THR A 9 -0.72 -4.33 -13.74
N LEU A 10 -0.03 -4.79 -12.69
CA LEU A 10 1.43 -4.69 -12.58
C LEU A 10 2.02 -6.09 -12.76
N THR A 11 2.86 -6.29 -13.78
CA THR A 11 3.61 -7.53 -14.02
C THR A 11 5.11 -7.27 -13.86
N ASP A 12 5.87 -8.32 -13.51
CA ASP A 12 7.34 -8.32 -13.43
C ASP A 12 7.94 -7.17 -12.58
N ARG A 13 7.21 -6.71 -11.56
CA ARG A 13 7.66 -5.63 -10.69
C ARG A 13 8.56 -6.17 -9.59
N ARG A 14 9.75 -5.60 -9.47
CA ARG A 14 10.66 -5.84 -8.33
C ARG A 14 10.30 -5.02 -7.08
N LYS A 15 9.53 -3.94 -7.24
CA LYS A 15 9.11 -3.04 -6.15
C LYS A 15 7.86 -2.24 -6.54
N LEU A 16 6.96 -2.06 -5.57
CA LEU A 16 5.89 -1.08 -5.58
C LEU A 16 6.09 -0.15 -4.37
N GLU A 17 6.01 1.16 -4.57
CA GLU A 17 6.11 2.14 -3.50
C GLU A 17 4.80 2.93 -3.42
N VAL A 18 4.24 3.01 -2.22
CA VAL A 18 3.00 3.77 -1.95
C VAL A 18 3.30 4.79 -0.86
N GLY A 19 3.21 6.07 -1.20
CA GLY A 19 3.32 7.18 -0.24
C GLY A 19 1.97 7.53 0.39
N GLY A 20 2.01 8.32 1.47
CA GLY A 20 0.79 8.80 2.14
C GLY A 20 -0.01 7.71 2.85
N VAL A 21 0.63 6.57 3.13
CA VAL A 21 0.07 5.51 3.98
C VAL A 21 0.07 6.00 5.43
N LEU A 22 -1.09 5.92 6.08
CA LEU A 22 -1.28 6.31 7.47
C LEU A 22 -1.14 5.10 8.39
N GLU A 23 -1.70 3.95 7.98
CA GLU A 23 -1.71 2.71 8.76
C GLU A 23 -1.80 1.48 7.86
N ILE A 24 -1.09 0.41 8.23
CA ILE A 24 -1.29 -0.94 7.68
C ILE A 24 -2.35 -1.64 8.53
N ILE A 25 -3.49 -1.96 7.93
CA ILE A 25 -4.64 -2.56 8.63
C ILE A 25 -4.45 -4.07 8.77
N SER A 26 -4.04 -4.74 7.69
CA SER A 26 -3.77 -6.17 7.68
C SER A 26 -2.82 -6.53 6.54
N TYR A 27 -2.05 -7.60 6.71
CA TYR A 27 -1.22 -8.15 5.66
C TYR A 27 -1.05 -9.66 5.81
N ASP A 28 -0.96 -10.32 4.66
CA ASP A 28 -0.47 -11.68 4.45
C ASP A 28 0.35 -11.70 3.15
N ASP A 29 0.76 -12.89 2.72
CA ASP A 29 1.54 -13.11 1.50
C ASP A 29 0.75 -12.89 0.20
N GLU A 30 -0.57 -12.72 0.28
CA GLU A 30 -1.44 -12.50 -0.87
C GLU A 30 -2.06 -11.10 -0.90
N ASN A 31 -2.20 -10.45 0.25
CA ASN A 31 -2.96 -9.22 0.41
C ASN A 31 -2.33 -8.27 1.42
N ILE A 32 -2.27 -6.99 1.05
CA ILE A 32 -1.96 -5.89 1.97
C ILE A 32 -3.12 -4.90 1.92
N THR A 33 -3.74 -4.63 3.08
CA THR A 33 -4.79 -3.62 3.23
C THR A 33 -4.28 -2.48 4.09
N MET A 34 -4.44 -1.25 3.60
CA MET A 34 -3.90 -0.06 4.26
C MET A 34 -4.86 1.12 4.17
N TYR A 35 -4.78 1.98 5.18
CA TYR A 35 -5.44 3.28 5.16
C TYR A 35 -4.44 4.33 4.68
N THR A 36 -4.83 5.10 3.66
CA THR A 36 -4.02 6.17 3.07
C THR A 36 -4.72 7.52 3.23
N ALA A 37 -4.01 8.61 2.96
CA ALA A 37 -4.60 9.95 2.91
C ALA A 37 -5.76 10.08 1.91
N LEU A 38 -5.91 9.16 0.95
CA LEU A 38 -6.99 9.14 -0.04
C LEU A 38 -8.07 8.08 0.25
N GLY A 39 -7.99 7.40 1.40
CA GLY A 39 -8.88 6.32 1.79
C GLY A 39 -8.22 4.94 1.74
N ASN A 40 -9.04 3.90 1.62
CA ASN A 40 -8.59 2.51 1.67
C ASN A 40 -7.90 2.09 0.37
N LEU A 41 -6.71 1.50 0.50
CA LEU A 41 -6.01 0.84 -0.60
C LEU A 41 -5.83 -0.64 -0.26
N ARG A 42 -6.15 -1.51 -1.22
CA ARG A 42 -5.85 -2.94 -1.16
C ARG A 42 -4.91 -3.29 -2.31
N ILE A 43 -3.82 -3.95 -1.97
CA ILE A 43 -2.89 -4.56 -2.93
C ILE A 43 -3.07 -6.08 -2.81
N GLY A 44 -3.38 -6.73 -3.91
CA GLY A 44 -3.43 -8.19 -4.01
C GLY A 44 -2.31 -8.69 -4.94
N GLY A 45 -1.77 -9.86 -4.64
CA GLY A 45 -0.69 -10.49 -5.41
C GLY A 45 -0.33 -11.86 -4.83
N GLU A 46 0.88 -12.31 -5.12
CA GLU A 46 1.46 -13.54 -4.59
C GLU A 46 2.87 -13.23 -4.08
N ASN A 47 3.31 -13.89 -3.01
CA ASN A 47 4.60 -13.66 -2.35
C ASN A 47 4.84 -12.17 -2.00
N LEU A 48 3.81 -11.49 -1.51
CA LEU A 48 3.91 -10.11 -1.07
C LEU A 48 4.75 -10.03 0.21
N GLU A 49 5.93 -9.43 0.10
CA GLU A 49 6.74 -9.04 1.25
C GLU A 49 6.64 -7.53 1.47
N TRP A 50 6.33 -7.11 2.70
CA TRP A 50 6.38 -5.71 3.06
C TRP A 50 7.73 -5.41 3.74
N GLY A 51 8.56 -4.62 3.07
CA GLY A 51 9.76 -4.05 3.70
C GLY A 51 9.35 -2.94 4.65
N THR A 52 9.88 -2.93 5.88
CA THR A 52 9.74 -1.86 6.88
C THR A 52 10.37 -0.55 6.41
N ALA A 53 9.73 0.11 5.44
CA ALA A 53 10.12 1.42 4.95
C ALA A 53 9.18 2.47 5.55
N PHE A 54 9.69 3.15 6.59
CA PHE A 54 9.23 4.43 7.14
C PHE A 54 8.00 4.45 8.05
N SER A 55 8.16 3.85 9.24
CA SER A 55 7.82 4.63 10.45
C SER A 55 8.95 5.62 10.73
N GLU A 56 9.06 6.67 9.91
CA GLU A 56 9.72 7.88 10.40
C GLU A 56 8.82 8.42 11.51
N LYS A 57 8.99 7.87 12.71
CA LYS A 57 8.58 8.50 13.94
C LYS A 57 9.40 9.77 13.99
N ARG A 58 8.88 10.83 13.39
CA ARG A 58 9.34 12.19 13.59
C ARG A 58 9.07 12.48 15.06
N LEU A 59 10.02 12.06 15.90
CA LEU A 59 10.23 12.60 17.23
C LEU A 59 10.47 14.09 17.01
N LEU A 60 9.38 14.86 16.97
CA LEU A 60 9.40 16.29 17.21
C LEU A 60 9.77 16.45 18.69
N LEU A 61 11.05 16.27 18.99
CA LEU A 61 11.65 16.83 20.19
C LEU A 61 11.83 18.32 19.91
N ARG A 62 10.86 19.11 20.36
CA ARG A 62 11.08 20.48 20.83
C ARG A 62 10.34 20.63 22.15
#